data_AF-A0A3G2ILI2-F1
#
_entry.id   AF-A0A3G2ILI2-F1
#
_cell.length_a   1.000
_cell.length_b   1.000
_cell.length_c   1.000
_cell.angle_alpha   90.00
_cell.angle_beta   90.00
_cell.angle_gamma   90.00
#
_symmetry.space_group_name_H-M   'P 1'
#
loop_
_entity.id
_entity.type
_entity.pdbx_description
1 polymer ?
#
loop_
_entity_poly.entity_id
_entity_poly.type
_entity_poly.pdbx_seq_one_letter_code
_entity_poly.pdbx_strand_id
1 'polypeptide(L)'
;MRKTHFDKLVDYTLEETEVDVRYHSHTLNDVVWSTSVQHGPENNVIINVIKSLGGTASETRDYDRNLIIAIYTERGKKKADGNLVYFSRNLPEVQAGVSARFVSEKSEALGRLDNEVGY
;
A
#
# COMPACT_ATOMS: atom_id res chain seq x y z
N MET A 1 -6.79 2.42 18.33
CA MET A 1 -5.90 1.62 17.47
C MET A 1 -5.11 2.46 16.46
N ARG A 2 -5.57 3.66 16.05
CA ARG A 2 -4.88 4.49 15.04
C ARG A 2 -3.39 4.79 15.33
N LYS A 3 -3.11 5.07 16.60
CA LYS A 3 -1.80 5.54 17.08
C LYS A 3 -0.61 4.58 17.00
N THR A 4 -0.79 3.27 16.78
CA THR A 4 0.34 2.33 16.86
C THR A 4 0.76 1.73 15.53
N HIS A 5 -0.16 1.63 14.58
CA HIS A 5 0.10 0.97 13.29
C HIS A 5 0.35 1.98 12.18
N PHE A 6 -0.55 2.94 12.02
CA PHE A 6 -0.46 3.91 10.93
C PHE A 6 0.56 5.00 11.18
N ASP A 7 0.47 5.69 12.32
CA ASP A 7 1.39 6.79 12.65
C ASP A 7 2.86 6.35 12.52
N LYS A 8 3.19 5.16 13.04
CA LYS A 8 4.53 4.57 12.90
C LYS A 8 4.95 4.33 11.45
N LEU A 9 4.08 3.74 10.63
CA LEU A 9 4.41 3.45 9.23
C LEU A 9 4.53 4.74 8.42
N VAL A 10 3.69 5.74 8.70
CA VAL A 10 3.74 7.06 8.07
C VAL A 10 5.03 7.76 8.41
N ASP A 11 5.39 7.85 9.69
CA ASP A 11 6.61 8.54 10.13
C ASP A 11 7.85 7.84 9.54
N TYR A 12 7.89 6.50 9.54
CA TYR A 12 8.98 5.74 8.91
C TYR A 12 9.03 5.92 7.38
N THR A 13 7.86 6.01 6.72
CA THR A 13 7.80 6.30 5.27
C THR A 13 8.34 7.70 4.97
N LEU A 14 7.97 8.69 5.78
CA LEU A 14 8.46 10.06 5.66
C LEU A 14 9.98 10.13 5.84
N GLU A 15 10.51 9.48 6.87
CA GLU A 15 11.96 9.42 7.13
C GLU A 15 12.74 8.79 5.96
N GLU A 16 12.19 7.74 5.35
CA GLU A 16 12.88 6.95 4.33
C GLU A 16 12.70 7.45 2.89
N THR A 17 11.70 8.30 2.64
CA THR A 17 11.30 8.69 1.28
C THR A 17 11.04 10.18 1.09
N GLU A 18 11.01 10.96 2.18
CA GLU A 18 10.61 12.37 2.19
C GLU A 18 9.16 12.62 1.72
N VAL A 19 8.35 11.55 1.61
CA VAL A 19 6.93 11.62 1.24
C VAL A 19 6.05 11.45 2.46
N ASP A 20 5.27 12.48 2.77
CA ASP A 20 4.28 12.42 3.83
C ASP A 20 2.90 12.05 3.26
N VAL A 21 2.56 10.76 3.36
CA VAL A 21 1.29 10.21 2.85
C VAL A 21 0.04 10.81 3.50
N ARG A 22 0.17 11.57 4.60
CA ARG A 22 -0.96 12.24 5.28
C ARG A 22 -1.57 13.36 4.45
N TYR A 23 -0.80 13.96 3.54
CA TYR A 23 -1.27 15.03 2.65
C TYR A 23 -1.87 14.52 1.33
N HIS A 24 -1.99 13.20 1.19
CA HIS A 24 -2.64 12.58 0.05
C HIS A 24 -4.09 12.20 0.37
N SER A 25 -4.81 11.65 -0.62
CA SER A 25 -6.21 11.22 -0.46
C SER A 25 -6.45 10.33 0.75
N HIS A 26 -7.64 10.45 1.36
CA HIS A 26 -8.08 9.57 2.42
C HIS A 26 -8.09 8.11 1.97
N THR A 27 -8.40 7.86 0.69
CA THR A 27 -8.28 6.52 0.11
C THR A 27 -6.85 5.97 0.19
N LEU A 28 -5.83 6.75 -0.17
CA LEU A 28 -4.45 6.30 -0.04
C LEU A 28 -4.07 6.07 1.44
N ASN A 29 -4.51 6.94 2.35
CA ASN A 29 -4.30 6.79 3.78
C ASN A 29 -4.90 5.46 4.30
N ASP A 30 -6.10 5.09 3.87
CA ASP A 30 -6.74 3.80 4.19
C ASP A 30 -5.97 2.60 3.63
N VAL A 31 -5.38 2.72 2.44
CA VAL A 31 -4.52 1.69 1.85
C VAL A 31 -3.22 1.52 2.66
N VAL A 32 -2.59 2.61 3.09
CA VAL A 32 -1.41 2.59 3.95
C VAL A 32 -1.76 1.96 5.31
N TRP A 33 -2.91 2.33 5.89
CA TRP A 33 -3.44 1.72 7.11
C TRP A 33 -3.60 0.20 6.96
N SER A 34 -4.28 -0.26 5.91
CA SER A 34 -4.51 -1.68 5.64
C SER A 34 -3.19 -2.44 5.48
N THR A 35 -2.22 -1.83 4.81
CA THR A 35 -0.88 -2.39 4.63
C THR A 35 -0.16 -2.53 5.97
N SER A 36 -0.20 -1.51 6.82
CA SER A 36 0.37 -1.55 8.17
C SER A 36 -0.26 -2.64 9.05
N VAL A 37 -1.59 -2.77 9.02
CA VAL A 37 -2.29 -3.81 9.80
C VAL A 37 -1.90 -5.21 9.32
N GLN A 38 -1.70 -5.40 8.01
CA GLN A 38 -1.38 -6.71 7.46
C GLN A 38 0.09 -7.11 7.62
N HIS A 39 1.01 -6.16 7.41
CA HIS A 39 2.46 -6.41 7.34
C HIS A 39 3.23 -5.91 8.58
N GLY A 40 2.54 -5.25 9.51
CA GLY A 40 3.13 -4.61 10.69
C GLY A 40 3.51 -3.15 10.46
N PRO A 41 3.71 -2.36 11.54
CA PRO A 41 3.96 -0.92 11.48
C PRO A 41 5.31 -0.50 10.86
N GLU A 42 6.29 -1.39 10.83
CA GLU A 42 7.68 -1.07 10.41
C GLU A 42 8.05 -1.85 9.14
N ASN A 43 7.08 -2.07 8.26
CA ASN A 43 7.28 -2.78 7.00
C ASN A 43 7.78 -1.83 5.89
N ASN A 44 8.49 -2.39 4.90
CA ASN A 44 9.06 -1.60 3.80
C ASN A 44 8.19 -1.56 2.53
N VAL A 45 6.93 -2.03 2.56
CA VAL A 45 6.11 -2.15 1.33
C VAL A 45 5.89 -0.79 0.68
N ILE A 46 5.46 0.21 1.45
CA ILE A 46 5.18 1.57 0.95
C ILE A 46 6.48 2.24 0.49
N ILE A 47 7.53 2.13 1.29
CA ILE A 47 8.87 2.68 1.01
C ILE A 47 9.43 2.13 -0.31
N ASN A 48 9.39 0.80 -0.50
CA ASN A 48 9.88 0.15 -1.72
C ASN A 48 9.12 0.65 -2.95
N VAL A 49 7.82 0.87 -2.82
CA VAL A 49 6.99 1.35 -3.92
C VAL A 49 7.32 2.80 -4.26
N ILE A 50 7.41 3.70 -3.28
CA ILE A 50 7.75 5.10 -3.54
C ILE A 50 9.14 5.21 -4.18
N LYS A 51 10.14 4.51 -3.62
CA LYS A 51 11.50 4.45 -4.18
C LYS A 51 11.51 3.88 -5.60
N SER A 52 10.64 2.91 -5.91
CA SER A 52 10.55 2.30 -7.26
C SER A 52 9.78 3.14 -8.27
N LEU A 53 8.77 3.91 -7.85
CA LEU A 53 8.05 4.84 -8.74
C LEU A 53 8.98 5.98 -9.18
N GLY A 54 9.84 6.44 -8.28
CA GLY A 54 10.76 7.54 -8.52
C GLY A 54 10.04 8.86 -8.85
N GLY A 55 10.81 9.85 -9.27
CA GLY A 55 10.30 11.19 -9.54
C GLY A 55 9.89 11.95 -8.28
N THR A 56 9.36 13.15 -8.45
CA THR A 56 8.88 13.99 -7.36
C THR A 56 7.49 13.55 -6.94
N ALA A 57 7.30 13.22 -5.66
CA ALA A 57 5.98 12.99 -5.12
C ALA A 57 5.10 14.24 -5.27
N SER A 58 3.84 14.05 -5.61
CA SER A 58 2.88 15.15 -5.74
C SER A 58 1.55 14.73 -5.13
N GLU A 59 0.90 15.67 -4.45
CA GLU A 59 -0.40 15.48 -3.79
C GLU A 59 -1.51 15.59 -4.83
N THR A 60 -1.51 14.69 -5.82
CA THR A 60 -2.46 14.68 -6.93
C THR A 60 -3.18 13.35 -7.04
N ARG A 61 -4.43 13.37 -7.53
CA ARG A 61 -5.21 12.14 -7.77
C ARG A 61 -4.48 11.12 -8.63
N ASP A 62 -3.77 11.60 -9.64
CA ASP A 62 -3.06 10.72 -10.58
C ASP A 62 -1.84 10.08 -9.92
N TYR A 63 -1.11 10.81 -9.09
CA TYR A 63 -0.05 10.24 -8.26
C TYR A 63 -0.60 9.20 -7.27
N ASP A 64 -1.68 9.52 -6.57
CA ASP A 64 -2.33 8.61 -5.62
C ASP A 64 -2.82 7.34 -6.29
N ARG A 65 -3.44 7.45 -7.47
CA ARG A 65 -3.86 6.31 -8.28
C ARG A 65 -2.68 5.41 -8.60
N ASN A 66 -1.58 5.98 -9.08
CA ASN A 66 -0.36 5.23 -9.41
C ASN A 66 0.23 4.55 -8.17
N LEU A 67 0.29 5.26 -7.05
CA LEU A 67 0.81 4.77 -5.79
C LEU A 67 -0.06 3.62 -5.24
N ILE A 68 -1.39 3.74 -5.23
CA ILE A 68 -2.30 2.66 -4.84
C ILE A 68 -2.10 1.41 -5.71
N ILE A 69 -2.04 1.57 -7.03
CA ILE A 69 -1.81 0.44 -7.95
C ILE A 69 -0.48 -0.24 -7.63
N ALA A 70 0.57 0.53 -7.41
CA ALA A 70 1.90 0.01 -7.14
C ALA A 70 1.97 -0.68 -5.75
N ILE A 71 1.29 -0.15 -4.72
CA ILE A 71 1.19 -0.79 -3.40
C ILE A 71 0.52 -2.15 -3.48
N TYR A 72 -0.62 -2.28 -4.15
CA TYR A 72 -1.27 -3.58 -4.32
C TYR A 72 -0.46 -4.55 -5.17
N THR A 73 0.26 -4.03 -6.18
CA THR A 73 1.19 -4.84 -6.99
C THR A 73 2.33 -5.39 -6.13
N GLU A 74 2.91 -4.58 -5.25
CA GLU A 74 3.97 -5.02 -4.34
C GLU A 74 3.42 -6.01 -3.29
N ARG A 75 2.28 -5.71 -2.66
CA ARG A 75 1.62 -6.63 -1.69
C ARG A 75 1.35 -8.01 -2.30
N GLY A 76 0.90 -8.05 -3.56
CA GLY A 76 0.61 -9.27 -4.32
C GLY A 76 1.80 -9.87 -5.07
N LYS A 77 3.02 -9.35 -4.88
CA LYS A 77 4.21 -9.78 -5.61
C LYS A 77 4.51 -11.26 -5.37
N LYS A 78 4.85 -11.97 -6.45
CA LYS A 78 5.21 -13.39 -6.43
C LYS A 78 6.70 -13.58 -6.70
N LYS A 79 7.27 -14.60 -6.09
CA LYS A 79 8.59 -15.14 -6.42
C LYS A 79 8.53 -15.97 -7.72
N ALA A 80 9.69 -16.39 -8.21
CA ALA A 80 9.80 -17.27 -9.38
C ALA A 80 9.09 -18.62 -9.19
N ASP A 81 8.96 -19.09 -7.95
CA ASP A 81 8.23 -20.33 -7.60
C ASP A 81 6.70 -20.15 -7.54
N GLY A 82 6.18 -18.95 -7.83
CA GLY A 82 4.77 -18.62 -7.81
C GLY A 82 4.20 -18.27 -6.43
N ASN A 83 4.96 -18.45 -5.34
CA ASN A 83 4.53 -18.06 -4.00
C ASN A 83 4.60 -16.54 -3.81
N LEU A 84 3.68 -15.98 -3.02
CA LEU A 84 3.74 -14.59 -2.60
C LEU A 84 5.02 -14.30 -1.81
N VAL A 85 5.68 -13.18 -2.12
CA VAL A 85 6.93 -12.75 -1.46
C VAL A 85 6.70 -12.58 0.05
N TYR A 86 5.62 -11.89 0.43
CA TYR A 86 5.33 -11.55 1.82
C TYR A 86 4.56 -12.64 2.59
N PHE A 87 4.08 -13.69 1.91
CA PHE A 87 3.32 -14.80 2.50
C PHE A 87 3.92 -16.16 2.13
N SER A 88 5.23 -16.20 1.86
CA SER A 88 5.88 -17.39 1.31
C SER A 88 5.87 -18.60 2.24
N ARG A 89 5.57 -18.39 3.52
CA ARG A 89 5.48 -19.43 4.56
C ARG A 89 4.04 -19.92 4.77
N ASN A 90 3.05 -19.27 4.17
CA ASN A 90 1.65 -19.68 4.26
C ASN A 90 1.34 -20.79 3.25
N LEU A 91 0.31 -21.57 3.56
CA LEU A 91 -0.20 -22.59 2.65
C LEU A 91 -0.68 -21.96 1.33
N PRO A 92 -0.59 -22.69 0.20
CA PRO A 92 -1.01 -22.16 -1.11
C PRO A 92 -2.45 -21.62 -1.14
N GLU A 93 -3.38 -22.26 -0.43
CA GLU A 93 -4.77 -21.82 -0.32
C GLU A 93 -4.91 -20.46 0.38
N VAL A 94 -4.11 -20.21 1.42
CA VAL A 94 -4.08 -18.93 2.12
C VAL A 94 -3.48 -17.86 1.21
N GLN A 95 -2.41 -18.19 0.49
CA GLN A 95 -1.81 -17.27 -0.49
C GLN A 95 -2.78 -16.92 -1.62
N ALA A 96 -3.56 -17.89 -2.10
CA ALA A 96 -4.60 -17.67 -3.11
C ALA A 96 -5.70 -16.74 -2.59
N GLY A 97 -6.20 -16.97 -1.37
CA GLY A 97 -7.20 -16.09 -0.73
C GLY A 97 -6.68 -14.66 -0.55
N VAL A 98 -5.44 -14.50 -0.07
CA VAL A 98 -4.81 -13.19 0.08
C VAL A 98 -4.63 -12.48 -1.27
N SER A 99 -4.19 -13.21 -2.30
CA SER A 99 -4.04 -12.65 -3.66
C SER A 99 -5.38 -12.18 -4.23
N ALA A 100 -6.44 -12.97 -4.09
CA ALA A 100 -7.78 -12.60 -4.54
C ALA A 100 -8.29 -11.35 -3.81
N ARG A 101 -8.06 -11.28 -2.49
CA ARG A 101 -8.42 -10.11 -1.68
C ARG A 101 -7.73 -8.84 -2.18
N PHE A 102 -6.43 -8.88 -2.50
CA PHE A 102 -5.72 -7.72 -3.02
C PHE A 102 -6.28 -7.20 -4.35
N VAL A 103 -6.78 -8.08 -5.21
CA VAL A 103 -7.43 -7.66 -6.46
C VAL A 103 -8.73 -6.91 -6.17
N SER A 104 -9.56 -7.43 -5.25
CA SER A 104 -10.82 -6.77 -4.84
C SER A 104 -10.55 -5.43 -4.15
N GLU A 105 -9.68 -5.43 -3.13
CA GLU A 105 -9.34 -4.23 -2.36
C GLU A 105 -8.75 -3.12 -3.26
N LYS A 106 -7.93 -3.47 -4.25
CA LYS A 106 -7.44 -2.50 -5.26
C LYS A 106 -8.58 -1.89 -6.05
N SER A 107 -9.47 -2.72 -6.60
CA SER A 107 -10.62 -2.25 -7.39
C SER A 107 -11.51 -1.31 -6.57
N GLU A 108 -11.77 -1.68 -5.32
CA GLU A 108 -12.56 -0.85 -4.40
C GLU A 108 -11.86 0.46 -4.06
N ALA A 109 -10.56 0.42 -3.75
CA ALA A 109 -9.78 1.61 -3.46
C ALA A 109 -9.79 2.59 -4.64
N LEU A 110 -9.56 2.11 -5.86
CA LEU A 110 -9.61 2.96 -7.06
C LEU A 110 -11.00 3.58 -7.25
N GLY A 111 -12.06 2.80 -7.06
CA GLY A 111 -13.43 3.32 -7.10
C GLY A 111 -13.70 4.37 -6.02
N ARG A 112 -13.13 4.23 -4.81
CA ARG A 112 -13.22 5.25 -3.75
C ARG A 112 -12.46 6.51 -4.13
N LEU A 113 -11.22 6.40 -4.61
CA LEU A 113 -10.39 7.53 -5.04
C LEU A 113 -11.07 8.37 -6.14
N ASP A 114 -11.72 7.69 -7.10
CA ASP A 114 -12.43 8.35 -8.19
C ASP A 114 -13.66 9.13 -7.70
N ASN A 115 -14.33 8.65 -6.66
CA ASN A 115 -15.49 9.30 -6.05
C ASN A 115 -15.13 10.25 -4.89
N GLU A 116 -13.85 10.32 -4.50
CA GLU A 116 -13.38 11.14 -3.39
C GLU A 116 -13.30 12.62 -3.81
N VAL A 117 -13.86 13.48 -2.97
CA VAL A 117 -13.92 14.93 -3.19
C VAL A 117 -13.28 15.64 -2.00
N GLY A 118 -12.38 16.58 -2.29
CA GLY A 118 -11.82 17.50 -1.29
C GLY A 118 -10.85 16.85 -0.31
N TYR A 119 -9.72 16.38 -0.83
CA TYR A 119 -8.52 16.08 -0.07
C TYR A 119 -7.41 17.06 -0.49
#